data_AF-A0A7W8XR48-F1
#
_entry.id   AF-A0A7W8XR48-F1
#
_cell.length_a   1.000
_cell.length_b   1.000
_cell.length_c   1.000
_cell.angle_alpha   90.00
_cell.angle_beta   90.00
_cell.angle_gamma   90.00
#
_symmetry.space_group_name_H-M   'P 1'
#
loop_
_entity.id
_entity.type
_entity.pdbx_description
1 polymer ?
#
loop_
_entity_poly.entity_id
_entity_poly.type
_entity_poly.pdbx_seq_one_letter_code
_entity_poly.pdbx_strand_id
1 'polypeptide(L)' 'MQNNEMTMSEVLRDPMIRQMLRADRVSLSDFATLLKKTARARNAASAEKSAMPLVPPVFIERLSAGGEAGL' A
#
# COMPACT_ATOMS: atom_id res chain seq x y z
N MET A 1 9.39 17.68 14.86
CA MET A 1 8.08 17.62 15.52
C MET A 1 7.57 16.20 15.36
N GLN A 2 7.32 15.48 16.46
CA GLN A 2 6.70 14.15 16.37
C GLN A 2 5.21 14.34 16.04
N ASN A 3 4.83 13.90 14.85
CA ASN A 3 3.44 13.76 14.43
C ASN A 3 2.82 12.60 15.21
N ASN A 4 2.06 12.92 16.25
CA ASN A 4 1.33 11.93 17.04
C ASN A 4 0.16 11.38 16.21
N GLU A 5 0.42 10.33 15.42
CA GLU A 5 -0.61 9.64 14.66
C GLU A 5 -1.68 9.08 15.62
N MET A 6 -2.96 9.27 15.27
CA MET A 6 -4.07 8.73 16.04
C MET A 6 -4.42 7.31 15.57
N THR A 7 -4.76 6.45 16.52
CA THR A 7 -5.39 5.17 16.23
C THR A 7 -6.80 5.36 15.66
N MET A 8 -7.31 4.35 14.94
CA MET A 8 -8.71 4.38 14.46
C MET A 8 -9.71 4.59 15.60
N SER A 9 -9.46 3.99 16.76
CA SER A 9 -10.33 4.10 17.94
C SER A 9 -10.39 5.52 18.48
N GLU A 10 -9.27 6.24 18.46
CA GLU A 10 -9.20 7.65 18.88
C GLU A 10 -9.88 8.55 17.85
N VAL A 11 -9.57 8.35 16.57
CA VAL A 11 -10.21 9.10 15.46
C VAL A 11 -11.73 8.95 15.50
N LEU A 12 -12.21 7.72 15.70
CA LEU A 12 -13.65 7.46 15.77
C LEU A 12 -14.29 8.01 17.03
N ARG A 13 -13.56 8.26 18.12
CA ARG A 13 -14.11 8.83 19.37
C ARG A 13 -13.93 10.35 19.47
N ASP A 14 -13.17 10.95 18.56
CA ASP A 14 -12.91 12.37 18.57
C ASP A 14 -14.20 13.20 18.35
N PRO A 15 -14.49 14.18 19.21
CA PRO A 15 -15.72 14.96 19.14
C PRO A 15 -15.78 15.89 17.92
N MET A 16 -14.64 16.42 17.47
CA MET A 16 -14.58 17.32 16.32
C MET A 16 -14.77 16.53 15.02
N ILE A 17 -14.10 15.38 14.89
CA ILE A 17 -14.28 14.49 13.73
C ILE A 17 -15.74 14.05 13.63
N ARG A 18 -16.37 13.63 14.74
CA ARG A 18 -17.80 13.29 14.74
C ARG A 18 -18.70 14.45 14.35
N GLN A 19 -18.37 15.68 14.77
CA GLN A 19 -19.13 16.86 14.39
C GLN A 19 -19.03 17.12 12.88
N MET A 20 -17.83 17.02 12.30
CA MET A 20 -17.64 17.17 10.85
C MET A 20 -18.41 16.10 10.06
N LEU A 21 -18.31 14.83 10.45
CA LEU A 21 -19.04 13.74 9.78
C LEU A 21 -20.56 13.97 9.79
N ARG A 22 -21.11 14.47 10.91
CA ARG A 22 -22.54 14.83 11.00
C ARG A 22 -22.90 15.98 10.07
N ALA A 23 -22.06 17.01 10.00
CA ALA A 23 -22.27 18.14 9.09
C ALA A 23 -22.34 17.68 7.64
N ASP A 24 -21.50 16.69 7.29
CA ASP A 24 -21.40 16.12 5.94
C ASP A 24 -22.39 14.96 5.69
N ARG A 25 -23.26 14.64 6.66
CA ARG A 25 -24.20 13.50 6.61
C ARG A 25 -23.52 12.14 6.37
N VAL A 26 -22.28 11.99 6.81
CA VAL A 26 -21.53 10.72 6.74
C VAL A 26 -21.78 9.93 8.02
N SER A 27 -22.18 8.66 7.88
CA SER A 27 -22.36 7.80 9.04
C SER A 27 -21.01 7.40 9.65
N LEU A 28 -20.98 7.22 10.97
CA LEU A 28 -19.76 6.77 11.65
C LEU A 28 -19.31 5.37 11.18
N SER A 29 -20.25 4.50 10.81
CA SER A 29 -19.99 3.16 10.28
C SER A 29 -19.32 3.20 8.90
N ASP A 30 -19.76 4.09 8.02
CA ASP A 30 -19.16 4.24 6.68
C ASP A 30 -17.74 4.78 6.81
N PHE A 31 -17.54 5.77 7.68
CA PHE A 31 -16.21 6.30 7.97
C PHE A 31 -15.28 5.25 8.59
N ALA A 32 -15.76 4.43 9.54
CA ALA A 32 -14.98 3.33 10.10
C ALA A 32 -14.59 2.29 9.05
N THR A 33 -15.50 1.98 8.12
CA THR A 33 -15.24 1.08 6.99
C THR A 33 -14.17 1.64 6.06
N LEU A 34 -14.23 2.95 5.77
CA LEU A 34 -13.23 3.65 4.98
C LEU A 34 -11.85 3.59 5.63
N LEU A 35 -11.74 3.93 6.92
CA LEU A 35 -10.48 3.85 7.67
C LEU A 35 -9.89 2.44 7.64
N LYS A 36 -10.72 1.41 7.86
CA LYS A 36 -10.30 0.01 7.80
C LYS A 36 -9.76 -0.37 6.42
N LYS A 37 -10.44 0.05 5.36
CA LYS A 37 -10.03 -0.21 3.97
C LYS A 37 -8.69 0.47 3.64
N THR A 38 -8.55 1.73 4.00
CA THR A 38 -7.32 2.50 3.72
C THR A 38 -6.13 1.98 4.51
N ALA A 39 -6.29 1.61 5.78
CA ALA A 39 -5.20 1.02 6.55
C ALA A 39 -4.75 -0.34 5.98
N ARG A 40 -5.68 -1.18 5.54
CA ARG A 40 -5.35 -2.44 4.85
C ARG A 40 -4.54 -2.19 3.57
N ALA A 41 -4.97 -1.23 2.76
CA ALA A 41 -4.25 -0.86 1.54
C ALA A 41 -2.84 -0.32 1.83
N ARG A 42 -2.69 0.55 2.85
CA ARG A 42 -1.39 1.06 3.30
C ARG A 42 -0.46 -0.06 3.74
N ASN A 43 -0.98 -1.02 4.53
CA ASN A 43 -0.18 -2.15 4.99
C ASN A 43 0.26 -3.06 3.83
N ALA A 44 -0.64 -3.35 2.88
CA ALA A 44 -0.30 -4.14 1.69
C ALA A 44 0.80 -3.46 0.85
N ALA A 45 0.66 -2.16 0.58
CA ALA A 45 1.67 -1.39 -0.17
C ALA A 45 3.03 -1.31 0.58
N SER A 46 3.01 -1.26 1.91
CA SER A 46 4.24 -1.29 2.70
C SER A 46 4.94 -2.65 2.69
N ALA A 47 4.17 -3.74 2.61
CA ALA A 47 4.72 -5.09 2.51
C ALA A 47 5.41 -5.33 1.15
N GLU A 48 4.86 -4.81 0.06
CA GLU A 48 5.49 -4.87 -1.27
C GLU A 48 6.79 -4.06 -1.33
N LYS A 49 6.83 -2.89 -0.67
CA LYS A 49 8.04 -2.05 -0.60
C LYS A 49 9.16 -2.69 0.23
N SER A 50 8.81 -3.57 1.17
CA SER A 50 9.75 -4.38 1.97
C SER A 50 10.25 -5.62 1.21
N ALA A 51 9.58 -6.04 0.14
CA ALA A 51 9.84 -7.26 -0.59
C ALA A 51 10.48 -7.01 -1.97
N MET A 52 11.42 -6.05 -2.04
CA MET A 52 12.37 -5.95 -3.15
C MET A 52 13.67 -6.66 -2.72
N PRO A 53 13.92 -7.92 -3.13
CA PRO A 53 15.25 -8.50 -2.99
C PRO A 53 16.20 -7.73 -3.90
N LEU A 54 17.29 -7.26 -3.31
CA LEU A 54 18.43 -6.68 -3.98
C LEU A 54 19.12 -7.76 -4.85
N VAL A 55 19.60 -7.34 -6.04
CA VAL A 55 20.62 -7.91 -6.97
C VAL A 55 20.15 -8.68 -8.23
N PRO A 56 20.94 -8.67 -9.35
CA PRO A 56 21.32 -7.56 -10.25
C PRO A 56 21.07 -7.90 -11.76
N PRO A 57 21.24 -6.99 -12.74
CA PRO A 57 21.02 -7.32 -14.15
C PRO A 57 22.30 -7.92 -14.75
N VAL A 58 22.37 -9.25 -14.89
CA VAL A 58 23.38 -9.88 -15.76
C VAL A 58 22.78 -11.13 -16.42
N PHE A 59 22.21 -10.96 -17.61
CA PHE A 59 22.14 -12.05 -18.59
C PHE A 59 23.14 -11.72 -19.70
N ILE A 60 24.40 -12.10 -19.47
CA ILE A 60 25.34 -12.37 -20.57
C ILE A 60 25.10 -13.83 -20.92
N GLU A 61 24.38 -14.09 -22.01
CA GLU A 61 24.49 -15.38 -22.69
C GLU A 61 24.98 -15.15 -24.12
N ARG A 62 26.30 -15.30 -24.25
CA ARG A 62 27.02 -15.41 -25.51
C ARG A 62 27.11 -16.90 -25.86
N LEU A 63 26.30 -17.34 -26.81
CA LEU A 63 26.49 -18.54 -27.65
C LEU A 63 26.24 -18.06 -29.08
N SER A 64 27.16 -17.95 -30.05
CA SER A 64 28.43 -18.63 -30.34
C SER A 64 28.34 -20.15 -30.36
N ALA A 65 27.77 -20.72 -31.42
CA ALA A 65 28.48 -21.62 -32.36
C ALA A 65 27.52 -22.51 -33.18
N GLY A 66 27.77 -22.58 -34.50
CA GLY A 66 27.41 -23.69 -35.39
C GLY A 66 25.93 -23.78 -35.75
N GLY A 67 25.50 -23.88 -37.01
CA GLY A 67 26.10 -24.55 -38.16
C GLY A 67 25.03 -25.46 -38.76
N GLU A 68 25.09 -25.66 -40.09
CA GLU A 68 24.41 -26.72 -40.86
C GLU A 68 22.97 -26.48 -41.38
N ALA A 69 22.94 -26.08 -42.67
CA ALA A 69 22.34 -26.75 -43.85
C ALA A 69 20.87 -27.28 -43.89
N GLY A 70 20.24 -26.99 -45.04
CA GLY A 70 19.11 -27.72 -45.65
C GLY A 70 17.96 -26.78 -46.05
N LEU A 71 17.46 -26.68 -47.28
CA LEU A 71 17.61 -27.41 -48.55
C LEU A 71 17.30 -26.42 -49.69
#